data_AF-A0A3D0JY29-F1
#
_entry.id   AF-A0A3D0JY29-F1
#
_cell.length_a   1.000
_cell.length_b   1.000
_cell.length_c   1.000
_cell.angle_alpha   90.00
_cell.angle_beta   90.00
_cell.angle_gamma   90.00
#
_symmetry.space_group_name_H-M   'P 1'
#
loop_
_entity.id
_entity.type
_entity.pdbx_description
1 polymer ?
#
loop_
_entity_poly.entity_id
_entity_poly.type
_entity_poly.pdbx_seq_one_letter_code
_entity_poly.pdbx_strand_id
1 'polypeptide(L)'
;MFTPVILAGGSGSRLWPLSRQRFPKQFLSLDGQGLGTMFQRTLARLEGLEHSAPLVVSNEQHRFVVAEQLRQAQISGRRILLEPVARNTAPAITLAALEAVRDGDDPILLVLPADHHIRDDDAFRAAIRCAEIQARAGRLVTFGVTPTHAETGFGYIQCGEAAEAGGFAIAALKEKPAAELAEQYLASGEYLWNGGMFMFR
;
A
#
# COMPACT_ATOMS: atom_id res chain seq x y z
N MET A 1 13.27 8.85 -8.17
CA MET A 1 13.24 8.90 -6.70
C MET A 1 11.86 9.35 -6.27
N PHE A 2 11.19 8.48 -5.50
CA PHE A 2 9.87 8.70 -4.91
C PHE A 2 9.97 8.60 -3.38
N THR A 3 8.94 9.06 -2.67
CA THR A 3 8.81 8.91 -1.21
C THR A 3 7.86 7.76 -0.89
N PRO A 4 8.31 6.69 -0.21
CA PRO A 4 7.42 5.65 0.26
C PRO A 4 6.53 6.18 1.40
N VAL A 5 5.23 6.01 1.28
CA VAL A 5 4.22 6.33 2.29
C VAL A 5 3.63 5.02 2.82
N ILE A 6 3.98 4.65 4.04
CA ILE A 6 3.53 3.40 4.66
C ILE A 6 2.32 3.66 5.56
N LEU A 7 1.17 3.08 5.22
CA LEU A 7 -0.07 3.22 5.99
C LEU A 7 -0.16 2.09 7.02
N ALA A 8 0.08 2.43 8.29
CA ALA A 8 0.15 1.50 9.41
C ALA A 8 -0.99 1.69 10.43
N GLY A 9 -2.12 2.28 10.04
CA GLY A 9 -3.25 2.61 10.93
C GLY A 9 -4.25 1.49 11.22
N GLY A 10 -4.10 0.30 10.63
CA GLY A 10 -5.06 -0.80 10.79
C GLY A 10 -5.17 -1.28 12.24
N SER A 11 -6.39 -1.45 12.76
CA SER A 11 -6.65 -1.94 14.13
C SER A 11 -6.48 -3.45 14.29
N GLY A 12 -6.44 -4.20 13.18
CA GLY A 12 -6.22 -5.65 13.16
C GLY A 12 -7.37 -6.50 13.73
N SER A 13 -8.54 -5.92 14.07
CA SER A 13 -9.61 -6.58 14.86
C SER A 13 -10.07 -7.96 14.37
N ARG A 14 -9.89 -8.28 13.09
CA ARG A 14 -10.25 -9.58 12.48
C ARG A 14 -9.33 -10.75 12.83
N LEU A 15 -8.14 -10.50 13.40
CA LEU A 15 -7.20 -11.56 13.81
C LEU A 15 -7.21 -11.79 15.33
N TRP A 16 -8.30 -11.47 16.02
CA TRP A 16 -8.44 -11.80 17.43
C TRP A 16 -8.41 -13.33 17.62
N PRO A 17 -7.70 -13.90 18.62
CA PRO A 17 -7.00 -13.24 19.73
C PRO A 17 -5.53 -12.85 19.46
N LEU A 18 -4.99 -13.16 18.27
CA LEU A 18 -3.60 -12.87 17.92
C LEU A 18 -3.32 -11.37 17.86
N SER A 19 -4.23 -10.59 17.26
CA SER A 19 -4.17 -9.12 17.28
C SER A 19 -4.84 -8.56 18.54
N ARG A 20 -4.18 -7.62 19.20
CA ARG A 20 -4.76 -6.83 20.31
C ARG A 20 -4.90 -5.38 19.87
N GLN A 21 -5.80 -4.60 20.48
CA GLN A 21 -5.94 -3.16 20.18
C GLN A 21 -4.61 -2.39 20.22
N ARG A 22 -3.72 -2.77 21.16
CA ARG A 22 -2.37 -2.20 21.31
C ARG A 22 -1.29 -2.85 20.44
N PHE A 23 -1.59 -3.98 19.81
CA PHE A 23 -0.64 -4.71 18.96
C PHE A 23 -1.34 -5.25 17.70
N PRO A 24 -1.59 -4.36 16.72
CA PRO A 24 -2.19 -4.72 15.44
C PRO A 24 -1.45 -5.78 14.64
N LYS A 25 -2.15 -6.38 13.67
CA LYS A 25 -1.66 -7.49 12.86
C LYS A 25 -0.38 -7.20 12.09
N GLN A 26 -0.22 -5.96 11.59
CA GLN A 26 0.94 -5.57 10.80
C GLN A 26 2.24 -5.62 11.59
N PHE A 27 2.14 -5.59 12.92
CA PHE A 27 3.27 -5.64 13.85
C PHE A 27 3.50 -7.04 14.42
N LEU A 28 2.74 -8.05 13.99
CA LEU A 28 2.92 -9.45 14.38
C LEU A 28 3.78 -10.19 13.35
N SER A 29 4.70 -11.03 13.83
CA SER A 29 5.39 -12.01 13.01
C SER A 29 4.48 -13.21 12.79
N LEU A 30 3.60 -13.13 11.79
CA LEU A 30 2.54 -14.12 11.56
C LEU A 30 3.01 -15.37 10.81
N ASP A 31 4.14 -15.32 10.11
CA ASP A 31 4.65 -16.44 9.31
C ASP A 31 5.45 -17.46 10.12
N GLY A 32 5.78 -17.15 11.39
CA GLY A 32 6.53 -18.04 12.28
C GLY A 32 7.96 -18.36 11.82
N GLN A 33 8.43 -17.68 10.76
CA GLN A 33 9.69 -17.99 10.08
C GLN A 33 10.82 -17.01 10.45
N GLY A 34 10.58 -16.09 11.39
CA GLY A 34 11.57 -15.09 11.79
C GLY A 34 11.87 -14.05 10.70
N LEU A 35 11.04 -13.96 9.65
CA LEU A 35 11.20 -13.04 8.51
C LEU A 35 10.77 -11.59 8.82
N GLY A 36 10.48 -11.30 10.09
CA GLY A 36 9.97 -10.01 10.54
C GLY A 36 8.44 -9.89 10.44
N THR A 37 7.95 -8.70 10.77
CA THR A 37 6.52 -8.38 10.74
C THR A 37 6.07 -7.98 9.34
N MET A 38 4.76 -7.96 9.05
CA MET A 38 4.27 -7.47 7.74
C MET A 38 4.72 -6.03 7.46
N PHE A 39 4.78 -5.18 8.49
CA PHE A 39 5.29 -3.83 8.39
C PHE A 39 6.78 -3.80 8.01
N GLN A 40 7.63 -4.60 8.67
CA GLN A 40 9.05 -4.70 8.34
C GLN A 40 9.27 -5.30 6.94
N ARG A 41 8.48 -6.30 6.57
CA ARG A 41 8.51 -6.88 5.22
C ARG A 41 8.11 -5.85 4.17
N THR A 42 7.11 -5.01 4.43
CA THR A 42 6.74 -3.92 3.51
C THR A 42 7.91 -2.97 3.24
N LEU A 43 8.68 -2.64 4.28
CA LEU A 43 9.88 -1.80 4.15
C LEU A 43 11.01 -2.53 3.40
N ALA A 44 11.30 -3.79 3.75
CA ALA A 44 12.35 -4.59 3.13
C ALA A 44 12.14 -4.79 1.62
N ARG A 45 10.88 -4.88 1.17
CA ARG A 45 10.54 -5.02 -0.25
C ARG A 45 10.94 -3.83 -1.12
N LEU A 46 11.21 -2.68 -0.50
CA LEU A 46 11.70 -1.49 -1.20
C LEU A 46 13.20 -1.57 -1.48
N GLU A 47 13.94 -2.49 -0.86
CA GLU A 47 15.35 -2.70 -1.15
C GLU A 47 15.57 -2.98 -2.64
N GLY A 48 16.55 -2.29 -3.23
CA GLY A 48 16.84 -2.31 -4.66
C GLY A 48 16.05 -1.28 -5.49
N LEU A 49 15.20 -0.46 -4.87
CA LEU A 49 14.58 0.70 -5.51
C LEU A 49 15.20 2.01 -5.02
N GLU A 50 15.31 3.00 -5.90
CA GLU A 50 15.81 4.32 -5.53
C GLU A 50 14.68 5.20 -4.96
N HIS A 51 14.68 5.38 -3.64
CA HIS A 51 13.65 6.13 -2.93
C HIS A 51 14.23 6.97 -1.78
N SER A 52 13.50 7.99 -1.36
CA SER A 52 13.84 8.78 -0.16
C SER A 52 13.49 8.01 1.11
N ALA A 53 13.82 8.56 2.28
CA ALA A 53 13.40 7.97 3.55
C ALA A 53 11.85 7.85 3.64
N PRO A 54 11.32 6.76 4.21
CA PRO A 54 9.88 6.53 4.25
C PRO A 54 9.16 7.47 5.21
N LEU A 55 7.93 7.82 4.84
CA LEU A 55 6.96 8.49 5.69
C LEU A 55 5.93 7.45 6.15
N VAL A 56 5.82 7.24 7.45
CA VAL A 56 4.86 6.29 8.03
C VAL A 56 3.70 7.05 8.62
N VAL A 57 2.47 6.71 8.23
CA VAL A 57 1.24 7.21 8.85
C VAL A 57 0.69 6.13 9.76
N SER A 58 0.51 6.44 11.04
CA SER A 58 0.07 5.48 12.06
C SER A 58 -0.84 6.15 13.07
N ASN A 59 -1.69 5.38 13.72
CA ASN A 59 -2.41 5.88 14.89
C ASN A 59 -1.44 6.20 16.04
N GLU A 60 -1.73 7.25 16.82
CA GLU A 60 -0.92 7.68 17.97
C GLU A 60 -0.71 6.56 19.01
N GLN A 61 -1.67 5.65 19.15
CA GLN A 61 -1.59 4.51 20.08
C GLN A 61 -0.47 3.52 19.70
N HIS A 62 -0.04 3.50 18.44
CA HIS A 62 0.98 2.58 17.93
C HIS A 62 2.35 3.24 17.73
N ARG A 63 2.52 4.50 18.16
CA ARG A 63 3.76 5.27 17.95
C ARG A 63 5.04 4.55 18.39
N PHE A 64 4.99 3.86 19.54
CA PHE A 64 6.17 3.18 20.10
C PHE A 64 6.52 1.91 19.33
N VAL A 65 5.53 1.11 18.93
CA VAL A 65 5.78 -0.11 18.17
C VAL A 65 6.29 0.21 16.76
N VAL A 66 5.73 1.25 16.11
CA VAL A 66 6.22 1.73 14.81
C VAL A 66 7.68 2.19 14.93
N ALA A 67 7.98 3.03 15.92
CA ALA A 67 9.34 3.52 16.14
C ALA A 67 10.33 2.38 16.43
N GLU A 68 9.94 1.40 17.24
CA GLU A 68 10.80 0.27 17.55
C GLU A 68 11.04 -0.63 16.33
N GLN A 69 10.01 -0.92 15.53
CA GLN A 69 10.19 -1.79 14.35
C GLN A 69 11.01 -1.14 13.25
N LEU A 70 10.84 0.16 13.02
CA LEU A 70 11.70 0.90 12.11
C LEU A 70 13.16 0.93 12.63
N ARG A 71 13.38 0.97 13.95
CA ARG A 71 14.73 0.94 14.57
C ARG A 71 15.38 -0.42 14.37
N GLN A 72 14.63 -1.51 14.59
CA GLN A 72 15.07 -2.88 14.34
C GLN A 72 15.40 -3.12 12.86
N ALA A 73 14.63 -2.52 11.95
CA ALA A 73 14.90 -2.54 10.51
C ALA A 73 16.01 -1.56 10.07
N GLN A 74 16.68 -0.89 11.02
CA GLN A 74 17.78 0.06 10.75
C GLN A 74 17.42 1.21 9.79
N ILE A 75 16.13 1.58 9.70
CA ILE A 75 15.68 2.69 8.85
C ILE A 75 15.91 4.01 9.58
N SER A 76 16.77 4.86 8.99
CA SER A 76 17.09 6.22 9.42
C SER A 76 16.38 7.28 8.55
N GLY A 77 16.35 8.54 9.00
CA GLY A 77 15.75 9.65 8.24
C GLY A 77 14.22 9.60 8.08
N ARG A 78 13.56 8.62 8.70
CA ARG A 78 12.11 8.39 8.59
C ARG A 78 11.28 9.50 9.23
N ARG A 79 10.09 9.70 8.68
CA ARG A 79 9.05 10.53 9.31
C ARG A 79 7.90 9.66 9.80
N ILE A 80 7.34 9.98 10.96
CA ILE A 80 6.18 9.29 11.51
C ILE A 80 5.08 10.32 11.76
N LEU A 81 4.02 10.27 10.97
CA LEU A 81 2.80 11.04 11.18
C LEU A 81 1.84 10.24 12.07
N LEU A 82 1.41 10.86 13.16
CA LEU A 82 0.51 10.25 14.13
C LEU A 82 -0.91 10.78 13.96
N GLU A 83 -1.82 9.90 13.57
CA GLU A 83 -3.24 10.19 13.52
C GLU A 83 -3.83 10.10 14.95
N PRO A 84 -4.48 11.17 15.46
CA PRO A 84 -5.12 11.12 16.77
C PRO A 84 -6.36 10.20 16.76
N VAL A 85 -7.02 10.08 15.59
CA VAL A 85 -8.21 9.26 15.37
C VAL A 85 -8.14 8.64 13.98
N ALA A 86 -8.48 7.36 13.86
CA ALA A 86 -8.53 6.68 12.56
C ALA A 86 -9.67 7.25 11.69
N ARG A 87 -9.32 7.74 10.49
CA ARG A 87 -10.28 8.30 9.51
C ARG A 87 -10.21 7.66 8.12
N ASN A 88 -9.73 6.41 8.05
CA ASN A 88 -9.48 5.65 6.81
C ASN A 88 -8.35 6.23 5.95
N THR A 89 -8.19 5.66 4.75
CA THR A 89 -7.03 5.84 3.88
C THR A 89 -6.91 7.25 3.30
N ALA A 90 -8.01 7.87 2.87
CA ALA A 90 -7.94 9.16 2.18
C ALA A 90 -7.34 10.28 3.07
N PRO A 91 -7.80 10.51 4.31
CA PRO A 91 -7.17 11.50 5.19
C PRO A 91 -5.70 11.17 5.53
N ALA A 92 -5.36 9.91 5.71
CA ALA A 92 -3.99 9.48 5.97
C ALA A 92 -3.06 9.82 4.78
N ILE A 93 -3.52 9.56 3.56
CA ILE A 93 -2.80 9.93 2.32
C ILE A 93 -2.69 11.45 2.19
N THR A 94 -3.76 12.20 2.47
CA THR A 94 -3.73 13.67 2.43
C THR A 94 -2.69 14.24 3.40
N LEU A 95 -2.63 13.75 4.63
CA LEU A 95 -1.63 14.18 5.60
C LEU A 95 -0.21 13.85 5.14
N ALA A 96 0.00 12.66 4.58
CA ALA A 96 1.30 12.29 4.01
C ALA A 96 1.73 13.19 2.85
N ALA A 97 0.79 13.54 1.95
CA ALA A 97 1.07 14.44 0.84
C ALA A 97 1.41 15.86 1.33
N LEU A 98 0.64 16.41 2.27
CA LEU A 98 0.91 17.72 2.86
C LEU A 98 2.28 17.77 3.57
N GLU A 99 2.64 16.70 4.28
CA GLU A 99 3.95 16.60 4.92
C GLU A 99 5.08 16.41 3.89
N ALA A 100 4.83 15.69 2.79
CA ALA A 100 5.81 15.49 1.75
C ALA A 100 6.19 16.79 1.03
N VAL A 101 5.23 17.71 0.86
CA VAL A 101 5.46 19.01 0.19
C VAL A 101 5.87 20.14 1.13
N ARG A 102 5.97 19.88 2.44
CA ARG A 102 6.16 20.91 3.48
C ARG A 102 7.39 21.80 3.23
N ASP A 103 8.46 21.20 2.71
CA ASP A 103 9.74 21.88 2.53
C ASP A 103 9.89 22.51 1.11
N GLY A 104 8.79 22.59 0.35
CA GLY A 104 8.70 23.22 -0.96
C GLY A 104 8.90 22.29 -2.16
N ASP A 105 9.16 21.00 -1.91
CA ASP A 105 9.24 19.96 -2.93
C ASP A 105 7.85 19.43 -3.34
N ASP A 106 7.77 18.74 -4.47
CA ASP A 106 6.56 18.02 -4.91
C ASP A 106 6.95 16.60 -5.39
N PRO A 107 7.31 15.69 -4.45
CA PRO A 107 7.84 14.38 -4.79
C PRO A 107 6.73 13.40 -5.17
N ILE A 108 7.05 12.45 -6.04
CA ILE A 108 6.16 11.30 -6.27
C ILE A 108 6.06 10.48 -4.98
N LEU A 109 4.84 10.13 -4.59
CA LEU A 109 4.52 9.30 -3.45
C LEU A 109 4.20 7.88 -3.90
N LEU A 110 4.76 6.88 -3.22
CA LEU A 110 4.36 5.47 -3.34
C LEU A 110 3.64 5.05 -2.06
N VAL A 111 2.32 4.93 -2.12
CA VAL A 111 1.46 4.58 -0.98
C VAL A 111 1.32 3.07 -0.86
N LEU A 112 1.71 2.53 0.29
CA LEU A 112 1.73 1.10 0.60
C LEU A 112 1.02 0.79 1.92
N PRO A 113 0.02 -0.09 1.94
CA PRO A 113 -0.52 -0.65 3.17
C PRO A 113 0.53 -1.53 3.88
N ALA A 114 0.66 -1.37 5.19
CA ALA A 114 1.64 -2.11 6.00
C ALA A 114 1.29 -3.59 6.25
N ASP A 115 0.11 -4.03 5.83
CA ASP A 115 -0.50 -5.31 6.19
C ASP A 115 -0.77 -6.24 5.01
N HIS A 116 -0.15 -5.95 3.86
CA HIS A 116 -0.21 -6.79 2.68
C HIS A 116 0.84 -7.90 2.72
N HIS A 117 0.45 -9.08 2.25
CA HIS A 117 1.36 -10.20 2.03
C HIS A 117 1.59 -10.35 0.53
N ILE A 118 2.81 -10.01 0.09
CA ILE A 118 3.24 -10.20 -1.29
C ILE A 118 4.45 -11.13 -1.26
N ARG A 119 4.46 -12.13 -2.15
CA ARG A 119 5.46 -13.21 -2.18
C ARG A 119 6.58 -12.99 -3.19
N ASP A 120 6.26 -12.32 -4.29
CA ASP A 120 7.18 -12.04 -5.38
C ASP A 120 7.65 -10.60 -5.28
N ASP A 121 8.87 -10.43 -4.78
CA ASP A 121 9.48 -9.10 -4.60
C ASP A 121 9.95 -8.51 -5.93
N ASP A 122 10.37 -9.35 -6.88
CA ASP A 122 10.87 -8.91 -8.17
C ASP A 122 9.74 -8.43 -9.08
N ALA A 123 8.62 -9.15 -9.11
CA ALA A 123 7.41 -8.70 -9.80
C ALA A 123 6.88 -7.38 -9.22
N PHE A 124 6.91 -7.22 -7.90
CA PHE A 124 6.52 -5.97 -7.25
C PHE A 124 7.45 -4.81 -7.61
N ARG A 125 8.77 -5.01 -7.56
CA ARG A 125 9.75 -3.99 -7.96
C ARG A 125 9.59 -3.62 -9.44
N ALA A 126 9.29 -4.60 -10.31
CA ALA A 126 8.99 -4.34 -11.71
C ALA A 126 7.73 -3.49 -11.88
N ALA A 127 6.66 -3.80 -11.14
CA ALA A 127 5.43 -3.02 -11.16
C ALA A 127 5.65 -1.58 -10.67
N ILE A 128 6.46 -1.35 -9.62
CA ILE A 128 6.78 0.00 -9.15
C ILE A 128 7.55 0.78 -10.21
N ARG A 129 8.53 0.17 -10.89
CA ARG A 129 9.27 0.85 -11.97
C ARG A 129 8.34 1.28 -13.12
N CYS A 130 7.37 0.44 -13.48
CA CYS A 130 6.32 0.81 -14.44
C CYS A 130 5.48 1.99 -13.91
N ALA A 131 4.99 1.89 -12.67
CA ALA A 131 4.18 2.93 -12.04
C ALA A 131 4.92 4.27 -11.92
N GLU A 132 6.23 4.26 -11.66
CA GLU A 132 7.03 5.49 -11.56
C GLU A 132 7.06 6.25 -12.89
N ILE A 133 7.14 5.55 -14.03
CA ILE A 133 7.07 6.18 -15.37
C ILE A 133 5.74 6.90 -15.55
N GLN A 134 4.65 6.26 -15.16
CA GLN A 134 3.29 6.82 -15.29
C GLN A 134 3.05 7.99 -14.32
N ALA A 135 3.51 7.88 -13.07
CA ALA A 135 3.42 8.94 -12.08
C ALA A 135 4.26 10.17 -12.47
N ARG A 136 5.43 9.96 -13.09
CA ARG A 136 6.24 11.06 -13.66
C ARG A 136 5.52 11.80 -14.77
N ALA A 137 4.66 11.13 -15.52
CA ALA A 137 3.78 11.73 -16.52
C ALA A 137 2.53 12.41 -15.92
N GLY A 138 2.44 12.56 -14.60
CA GLY A 138 1.34 13.26 -13.92
C GLY A 138 0.09 12.41 -13.73
N ARG A 139 0.19 11.08 -13.81
CA ARG A 139 -0.95 10.16 -13.66
C ARG A 139 -1.06 9.64 -12.23
N LEU A 140 -2.29 9.38 -11.79
CA LEU A 140 -2.58 8.61 -10.58
C LEU A 140 -2.60 7.12 -10.93
N VAL A 141 -1.66 6.36 -10.40
CA VAL A 141 -1.46 4.94 -10.68
C VAL A 141 -2.01 4.10 -9.53
N THR A 142 -2.67 3.00 -9.85
CA THR A 142 -3.01 1.92 -8.91
C THR A 142 -2.42 0.60 -9.40
N PHE A 143 -2.36 -0.40 -8.53
CA PHE A 143 -1.78 -1.71 -8.82
C PHE A 143 -2.89 -2.77 -8.86
N GLY A 144 -3.09 -3.38 -10.03
CA GLY A 144 -4.05 -4.46 -10.23
C GLY A 144 -3.47 -5.82 -9.85
N VAL A 145 -4.29 -6.67 -9.23
CA VAL A 145 -3.96 -8.08 -8.94
C VAL A 145 -4.92 -8.99 -9.71
N THR A 146 -4.39 -10.00 -10.40
CA THR A 146 -5.22 -10.96 -11.14
C THR A 146 -6.17 -11.70 -10.19
N PRO A 147 -7.50 -11.60 -10.39
CA PRO A 147 -8.47 -12.29 -9.56
C PRO A 147 -8.37 -13.80 -9.70
N THR A 148 -8.50 -14.53 -8.59
CA THR A 148 -8.52 -16.01 -8.57
C THR A 148 -9.90 -16.57 -8.24
N HIS A 149 -10.81 -15.73 -7.74
CA HIS A 149 -12.21 -16.05 -7.42
C HIS A 149 -13.04 -14.76 -7.39
N ALA A 150 -14.36 -14.87 -7.25
CA ALA A 150 -15.27 -13.75 -7.15
C ALA A 150 -15.30 -13.21 -5.71
N GLU A 151 -14.38 -12.30 -5.37
CA GLU A 151 -14.34 -11.64 -4.05
C GLU A 151 -15.24 -10.40 -4.06
N THR A 152 -16.06 -10.21 -3.01
CA THR A 152 -16.98 -9.05 -2.87
C THR A 152 -16.43 -7.98 -1.93
N GLY A 153 -15.42 -8.31 -1.12
CA GLY A 153 -14.75 -7.39 -0.21
C GLY A 153 -13.73 -6.45 -0.86
N PHE A 154 -13.36 -6.70 -2.13
CA PHE A 154 -12.35 -5.94 -2.86
C PHE A 154 -12.96 -4.96 -3.87
N GLY A 155 -12.19 -3.93 -4.21
CA GLY A 155 -12.45 -3.13 -5.40
C GLY A 155 -11.97 -3.86 -6.65
N TYR A 156 -12.61 -3.59 -7.78
CA TYR A 156 -12.25 -4.07 -9.11
C TYR A 156 -11.88 -2.89 -10.01
N ILE A 157 -10.85 -3.08 -10.82
CA ILE A 157 -10.32 -2.15 -11.82
C ILE A 157 -10.61 -2.77 -13.18
N GLN A 158 -11.42 -2.11 -14.01
CA GLN A 158 -11.59 -2.50 -15.40
C GLN A 158 -10.40 -1.96 -16.21
N CYS A 159 -9.66 -2.86 -16.84
CA CYS A 159 -8.57 -2.48 -17.74
C CYS A 159 -9.13 -1.86 -19.02
N GLY A 160 -8.63 -0.68 -19.36
CA GLY A 160 -8.87 -0.02 -20.64
C GLY A 160 -7.73 -0.29 -21.62
N GLU A 161 -7.44 0.71 -22.45
CA GLU A 161 -6.36 0.64 -23.45
C GLU A 161 -4.99 0.43 -22.79
N ALA A 162 -4.12 -0.30 -23.48
CA ALA A 162 -2.74 -0.47 -23.04
C ALA A 162 -2.03 0.89 -22.98
N ALA A 163 -1.38 1.15 -21.86
CA ALA A 163 -0.52 2.30 -21.66
C ALA A 163 0.96 1.89 -21.84
N GLU A 164 1.84 2.89 -21.88
CA GLU A 164 3.28 2.66 -21.97
C GLU A 164 3.82 1.82 -20.80
N ALA A 165 4.97 1.18 -21.03
CA ALA A 165 5.72 0.41 -20.03
C ALA A 165 4.94 -0.75 -19.38
N GLY A 166 3.87 -1.26 -20.03
CA GLY A 166 3.10 -2.40 -19.53
C GLY A 166 1.98 -2.04 -18.54
N GLY A 167 1.60 -0.76 -18.46
CA GLY A 167 0.41 -0.32 -17.75
C GLY A 167 -0.86 -0.42 -18.60
N PHE A 168 -2.01 -0.16 -17.98
CA PHE A 168 -3.30 0.00 -18.67
C PHE A 168 -3.95 1.29 -18.19
N ALA A 169 -4.69 1.96 -19.07
CA ALA A 169 -5.66 2.96 -18.67
C ALA A 169 -6.75 2.30 -17.81
N ILE A 170 -7.36 3.06 -16.91
CA ILE A 170 -8.47 2.57 -16.08
C ILE A 170 -9.77 2.98 -16.75
N ALA A 171 -10.53 2.00 -17.24
CA ALA A 171 -11.85 2.26 -17.81
C ALA A 171 -12.90 2.52 -16.72
N ALA A 172 -12.81 1.79 -15.61
CA ALA A 172 -13.70 1.95 -14.46
C ALA A 172 -13.09 1.42 -13.16
N LEU A 173 -13.51 2.02 -12.04
CA LEU A 173 -13.30 1.49 -10.68
C LEU A 173 -14.65 1.12 -10.07
N LYS A 174 -14.73 -0.09 -9.51
CA LYS A 174 -15.94 -0.65 -8.90
C LYS A 174 -15.61 -1.14 -7.51
N GLU A 175 -16.08 -0.45 -6.48
CA GLU A 175 -15.83 -0.83 -5.09
C GLU A 175 -16.87 -1.84 -4.60
N LYS A 176 -16.40 -3.00 -4.11
CA LYS A 176 -17.20 -4.01 -3.40
C LYS A 176 -18.50 -4.40 -4.11
N PRO A 177 -18.40 -5.00 -5.32
CA PRO A 177 -19.58 -5.40 -6.07
C PRO A 177 -20.39 -6.48 -5.35
N ALA A 178 -21.67 -6.59 -5.72
CA ALA A 178 -22.50 -7.75 -5.36
C ALA A 178 -21.90 -9.04 -5.95
N ALA A 179 -22.27 -10.19 -5.37
CA ALA A 179 -21.70 -11.49 -5.73
C ALA A 179 -21.84 -11.80 -7.23
N GLU A 180 -23.02 -11.53 -7.80
CA GLU A 180 -23.32 -11.79 -9.20
C GLU A 180 -22.44 -10.95 -10.14
N LEU A 181 -22.14 -9.70 -9.75
CA LEU A 181 -21.23 -8.83 -10.51
C LEU A 181 -19.77 -9.26 -10.36
N ALA A 182 -19.35 -9.70 -9.18
CA ALA A 182 -17.99 -10.22 -8.97
C ALA A 182 -17.73 -11.46 -9.83
N GLU A 183 -18.71 -12.35 -9.99
CA GLU A 183 -18.63 -13.50 -10.90
C GLU A 183 -18.52 -13.07 -12.36
N GLN A 184 -19.30 -12.07 -12.79
CA GLN A 184 -19.22 -11.52 -14.14
C GLN A 184 -17.85 -10.89 -14.41
N TYR A 185 -17.32 -10.11 -13.47
CA TYR A 185 -16.00 -9.50 -13.59
C TYR A 185 -14.90 -10.55 -13.72
N LEU A 186 -14.93 -11.59 -12.87
CA LEU A 186 -13.99 -12.71 -12.97
C LEU A 186 -14.10 -13.43 -14.32
N ALA A 187 -15.32 -13.74 -14.76
CA ALA A 187 -15.56 -14.48 -16.01
C ALA A 187 -15.12 -13.70 -17.25
N SER A 188 -15.22 -12.36 -17.23
CA SER A 188 -14.81 -11.51 -18.35
C SER A 188 -13.29 -11.49 -18.59
N GLY A 189 -12.49 -11.64 -17.53
CA GLY A 189 -11.03 -11.43 -17.59
C GLY A 189 -10.59 -9.98 -17.80
N GLU A 190 -11.52 -9.03 -17.90
CA GLU A 190 -11.23 -7.60 -18.13
C GLU A 190 -10.93 -6.83 -16.84
N TYR A 191 -11.17 -7.45 -15.69
CA TYR A 191 -11.04 -6.81 -14.38
C TYR A 191 -9.89 -7.38 -13.56
N LEU A 192 -9.20 -6.49 -12.85
CA LEU A 192 -8.22 -6.79 -11.82
C LEU A 192 -8.74 -6.38 -10.45
N TRP A 193 -8.29 -7.02 -9.38
CA TRP A 193 -8.54 -6.51 -8.03
C TRP A 193 -7.69 -5.27 -7.74
N ASN A 194 -8.28 -4.29 -7.06
CA ASN A 194 -7.57 -3.13 -6.54
C ASN A 194 -6.64 -3.57 -5.40
N GLY A 195 -5.33 -3.53 -5.66
CA GLY A 195 -4.29 -3.92 -4.72
C GLY A 195 -4.08 -2.93 -3.57
N GLY A 196 -4.84 -1.83 -3.50
CA GLY A 196 -4.80 -0.87 -2.39
C GLY A 196 -3.48 -0.08 -2.27
N MET A 197 -2.64 -0.14 -3.30
CA MET A 197 -1.41 0.62 -3.43
C MET A 197 -1.59 1.69 -4.49
N PHE A 198 -0.94 2.83 -4.32
CA PHE A 198 -1.07 3.95 -5.24
C PHE A 198 0.29 4.61 -5.49
N MET A 199 0.47 5.17 -6.68
CA MET A 199 1.65 5.99 -6.98
C MET A 199 1.24 7.24 -7.76
N PHE A 200 1.59 8.41 -7.26
CA PHE A 200 1.21 9.69 -7.85
C PHE A 200 2.13 10.80 -7.36
N ARG A 201 2.08 11.95 -8.02
CA ARG A 201 2.64 13.21 -7.53
C ARG A 201 1.52 13.97 -6.84
#